data_AF-A0A4Q4UK63-F1
#
_entry.id   AF-A0A4Q4UK63-F1
#
_cell.length_a   1.000
_cell.length_b   1.000
_cell.length_c   1.000
_cell.angle_alpha   90.00
_cell.angle_beta   90.00
_cell.angle_gamma   90.00
#
_symmetry.space_group_name_H-M   'P 1'
#
loop_
_entity.id
_entity.type
_entity.pdbx_description
1 polymer ?
#
loop_
_entity_poly.entity_id
_entity_poly.type
_entity_poly.pdbx_seq_one_letter_code
_entity_poly.pdbx_strand_id
1 'polypeptide(L)'
;MAQSPGVRYSQGKKEMGDSLKFPWEYPVPDNKFWHDISFSAARNFLQNFSPEELDQLPIDPESPLEKRTKIELLARLLGELLEKREAEAVPKTYYDAYFVGWDRLWLAVYTMQDELGDPDAERTLRMLCDRRKDKTNLSHQHTLAALLLNRGKYAEAEEMEKEVKTWLDDRLGMESPQALSARRIITQALWKQGLSRRSEADEAISELMRIIDGMTGGRFAVYQEEERKMTKQMVHTLREESSV
;
A
#
# COMPACT_ATOMS: atom_id res chain seq x y z
N MET A 1 -10.31 -21.33 27.80
CA MET A 1 -11.06 -20.55 26.80
C MET A 1 -10.13 -19.43 26.36
N ALA A 2 -9.46 -19.58 25.22
CA ALA A 2 -8.65 -18.49 24.68
C ALA A 2 -9.62 -17.35 24.34
N GLN A 3 -9.38 -16.16 24.92
CA GLN A 3 -10.09 -14.95 24.49
C GLN A 3 -9.94 -14.84 22.98
N SER A 4 -11.01 -14.57 22.24
CA SER A 4 -10.90 -14.25 20.81
C SER A 4 -9.80 -13.19 20.68
N PRO A 5 -8.73 -13.46 19.89
CA PRO A 5 -7.67 -12.48 19.73
C PRO A 5 -8.30 -11.18 19.24
N GLY A 6 -7.88 -10.06 19.81
CA GLY A 6 -8.34 -8.75 19.38
C GLY A 6 -8.08 -8.56 17.89
N VAL A 7 -8.70 -7.54 17.28
CA VAL A 7 -8.35 -7.13 15.92
C VAL A 7 -7.79 -5.71 15.94
N ARG A 8 -6.93 -5.41 14.97
CA ARG A 8 -6.41 -4.08 14.70
C ARG A 8 -6.77 -3.65 13.29
N TYR A 9 -6.92 -2.34 13.13
CA TYR A 9 -7.27 -1.68 11.87
C TYR A 9 -6.14 -0.79 11.38
N SER A 10 -6.36 0.01 10.32
CA SER A 10 -5.29 0.79 9.65
C SER A 10 -4.52 1.73 10.59
N GLN A 11 -5.18 2.30 11.61
CA GLN A 11 -4.57 3.17 12.63
C GLN A 11 -3.95 2.42 13.82
N GLY A 12 -3.91 1.09 13.80
CA GLY A 12 -3.42 0.27 14.91
C GLY A 12 -4.33 0.27 16.15
N LYS A 13 -5.53 0.85 16.06
CA LYS A 13 -6.52 0.91 17.16
C LYS A 13 -7.48 -0.28 17.12
N LYS A 14 -7.93 -0.71 18.31
CA LYS A 14 -8.93 -1.79 18.50
C LYS A 14 -10.37 -1.33 18.28
N GLU A 15 -10.64 -0.05 18.51
CA GLU A 15 -11.95 0.57 18.34
C GLU A 15 -11.82 1.78 17.41
N MET A 16 -12.52 1.73 16.28
CA MET A 16 -12.35 2.68 15.17
C MET A 16 -13.58 3.60 14.97
N GLY A 17 -14.67 3.42 15.73
CA GLY A 17 -15.87 4.25 15.63
C GLY A 17 -16.33 4.46 14.18
N ASP A 18 -16.47 5.72 13.75
CA ASP A 18 -16.88 6.09 12.39
C ASP A 18 -15.85 5.76 11.30
N SER A 19 -14.59 5.53 11.63
CA SER A 19 -13.56 5.19 10.63
C SER A 19 -13.70 3.77 10.06
N LEU A 20 -14.49 2.91 10.70
CA LEU A 20 -14.91 1.62 10.12
C LEU A 20 -15.76 1.77 8.85
N LYS A 21 -16.29 2.96 8.58
CA LYS A 21 -17.11 3.24 7.38
C LYS A 21 -16.27 3.32 6.11
N PHE A 22 -14.94 3.34 6.21
CA PHE A 22 -14.08 3.45 5.04
C PHE A 22 -13.84 2.08 4.38
N PRO A 23 -13.90 2.00 3.04
CA PRO A 23 -13.83 0.73 2.30
C PRO A 23 -12.44 0.06 2.34
N TRP A 24 -11.41 0.75 2.84
CA TRP A 24 -10.07 0.20 2.99
C TRP A 24 -9.84 -0.48 4.35
N GLU A 25 -10.74 -0.33 5.32
CA GLU A 25 -10.58 -1.01 6.60
C GLU A 25 -10.79 -2.52 6.48
N TYR A 26 -10.01 -3.28 7.25
CA TYR A 26 -10.09 -4.74 7.31
C TYR A 26 -9.65 -5.22 8.69
N PRO A 27 -10.37 -6.16 9.34
CA PRO A 27 -9.98 -6.67 10.65
C PRO A 27 -8.75 -7.58 10.53
N VAL A 28 -7.58 -7.09 10.95
CA VAL A 28 -6.36 -7.90 11.04
C VAL A 28 -6.26 -8.47 12.46
N PRO A 29 -6.01 -9.78 12.66
CA PRO A 29 -5.82 -10.33 14.00
C PRO A 29 -4.66 -9.63 14.74
N ASP A 30 -4.87 -9.36 16.03
CA ASP A 30 -3.91 -8.76 16.95
C ASP A 30 -3.36 -9.86 17.87
N ASN A 31 -2.40 -10.62 17.34
CA ASN A 31 -1.69 -11.70 18.04
C ASN A 31 -0.19 -11.69 17.66
N LYS A 32 0.61 -12.55 18.29
CA LYS A 32 2.08 -12.56 18.09
C LYS A 32 2.50 -12.81 16.65
N PHE A 33 1.73 -13.56 15.88
CA PHE A 33 2.01 -13.75 14.47
C PHE A 33 1.86 -12.43 13.69
N TRP A 34 0.72 -11.76 13.81
CA TRP A 34 0.39 -10.61 12.96
C TRP A 34 0.87 -9.24 13.46
N HIS A 35 1.37 -9.13 14.70
CA HIS A 35 1.65 -7.83 15.35
C HIS A 35 2.72 -6.95 14.67
N ASP A 36 3.67 -7.55 13.97
CA ASP A 36 4.87 -6.95 13.37
C ASP A 36 4.83 -6.98 11.84
N ILE A 37 3.76 -7.57 11.29
CA ILE A 37 3.42 -7.51 9.87
C ILE A 37 2.68 -6.19 9.64
N SER A 38 3.03 -5.44 8.59
CA SER A 38 2.34 -4.18 8.28
C SER A 38 0.83 -4.43 8.06
N PHE A 39 -0.01 -3.45 8.39
CA PHE A 39 -1.47 -3.58 8.18
C PHE A 39 -1.80 -3.94 6.73
N SER A 40 -1.15 -3.26 5.78
CA SER A 40 -1.34 -3.49 4.34
C SER A 40 -0.94 -4.91 3.92
N ALA A 41 0.21 -5.42 4.39
CA ALA A 41 0.64 -6.79 4.11
C ALA A 41 -0.34 -7.83 4.66
N ALA A 42 -0.76 -7.67 5.92
CA ALA A 42 -1.72 -8.58 6.56
C ALA A 42 -3.08 -8.55 5.86
N ARG A 43 -3.63 -7.36 5.60
CA ARG A 43 -4.90 -7.19 4.88
C ARG A 43 -4.85 -7.80 3.48
N ASN A 44 -3.81 -7.48 2.71
CA ASN A 44 -3.68 -7.99 1.34
C ASN A 44 -3.60 -9.52 1.32
N PHE A 45 -2.91 -10.13 2.28
CA PHE A 45 -2.90 -11.59 2.43
C PHE A 45 -4.28 -12.14 2.78
N LEU A 46 -4.87 -11.69 3.89
CA LEU A 46 -6.08 -12.27 4.48
C LEU A 46 -7.30 -12.17 3.56
N GLN A 47 -7.41 -11.09 2.80
CA GLN A 47 -8.52 -10.89 1.87
C GLN A 47 -8.59 -11.92 0.74
N ASN A 48 -7.58 -12.77 0.54
CA ASN A 48 -7.58 -13.80 -0.51
C ASN A 48 -8.26 -15.12 -0.11
N PHE A 49 -8.63 -15.27 1.15
CA PHE A 49 -9.16 -16.51 1.71
C PHE A 49 -10.61 -16.33 2.20
N SER A 50 -11.42 -17.39 2.09
CA SER A 50 -12.69 -17.45 2.84
C SER A 50 -12.42 -17.67 4.34
N PRO A 51 -13.39 -17.43 5.23
CA PRO A 51 -13.25 -17.76 6.66
C PRO A 51 -12.83 -19.22 6.90
N GLU A 52 -13.41 -20.16 6.15
CA GLU A 52 -13.10 -21.58 6.26
C GLU A 52 -11.69 -21.92 5.78
N GLU A 53 -11.20 -21.23 4.74
CA GLU A 53 -9.82 -21.38 4.28
C GLU A 53 -8.83 -20.78 5.29
N LEU A 54 -9.16 -19.64 5.91
CA LEU A 54 -8.35 -19.02 6.96
C LEU A 54 -8.17 -19.94 8.18
N ASP A 55 -9.24 -20.61 8.62
CA ASP A 55 -9.21 -21.55 9.75
C ASP A 55 -8.34 -22.78 9.48
N GLN A 56 -8.08 -23.09 8.21
CA GLN A 56 -7.26 -24.22 7.78
C GLN A 56 -5.80 -23.85 7.51
N LEU A 57 -5.45 -22.56 7.55
CA LEU A 57 -4.08 -22.13 7.31
C LEU A 57 -3.14 -22.64 8.41
N PRO A 58 -1.92 -23.10 8.06
CA PRO A 58 -0.93 -23.54 9.04
C PRO A 58 -0.22 -22.33 9.70
N ILE A 59 -1.01 -21.42 10.27
CA ILE A 59 -0.54 -20.21 10.95
C ILE A 59 -0.88 -20.35 12.43
N ASP A 60 0.15 -20.52 13.26
CA ASP A 60 0.01 -20.49 14.72
C ASP A 60 -0.09 -19.03 15.20
N PRO A 61 -1.22 -18.58 15.80
CA PRO A 61 -1.37 -17.22 16.33
C PRO A 61 -0.31 -16.81 17.36
N GLU A 62 0.25 -17.79 18.09
CA GLU A 62 1.25 -17.59 19.13
C GLU A 62 2.69 -17.84 18.65
N SER A 63 2.87 -18.04 17.34
CA SER A 63 4.15 -18.36 16.73
C SER A 63 5.26 -17.37 17.13
N PRO A 64 6.43 -17.85 17.58
CA PRO A 64 7.57 -17.01 17.93
C PRO A 64 8.46 -16.68 16.72
N LEU A 65 8.01 -16.99 15.49
CA LEU A 65 8.79 -16.76 14.27
C LEU A 65 9.21 -15.29 14.16
N GLU A 66 10.37 -15.06 13.55
CA GLU A 66 10.78 -13.71 13.18
C GLU A 66 9.96 -13.18 11.99
N LYS A 67 9.81 -11.86 11.89
CA LYS A 67 9.02 -11.20 10.84
C LYS A 67 9.33 -11.76 9.44
N ARG A 68 10.60 -11.87 9.08
CA ARG A 68 11.03 -12.36 7.75
C ARG A 68 10.47 -13.76 7.46
N THR A 69 10.62 -14.69 8.40
CA THR A 69 10.11 -16.07 8.25
C THR A 69 8.59 -16.13 8.16
N LYS A 70 7.88 -15.22 8.86
CA LYS A 70 6.43 -15.08 8.68
C LYS A 70 6.09 -14.64 7.26
N ILE A 71 6.77 -13.63 6.71
CA ILE A 71 6.54 -13.18 5.33
C ILE A 71 6.88 -14.29 4.32
N GLU A 72 7.94 -15.05 4.52
CA GLU A 72 8.28 -16.23 3.68
C GLU A 72 7.18 -17.30 3.71
N LEU A 73 6.61 -17.57 4.90
CA LEU A 73 5.45 -18.46 5.05
C LEU A 73 4.24 -17.93 4.28
N LEU A 74 3.91 -16.64 4.43
CA LEU A 74 2.78 -16.02 3.72
C LEU A 74 2.98 -16.04 2.20
N ALA A 75 4.20 -15.76 1.71
CA ALA A 75 4.54 -15.82 0.30
C ALA A 75 4.31 -17.23 -0.27
N ARG A 76 4.77 -18.27 0.44
CA ARG A 76 4.54 -19.67 0.05
C ARG A 76 3.06 -20.01 -0.03
N LEU A 77 2.28 -19.65 1.00
CA LEU A 77 0.83 -19.91 1.04
C LEU A 77 0.08 -19.21 -0.10
N LEU A 78 0.50 -18.00 -0.49
CA LEU A 78 -0.07 -17.31 -1.66
C LEU A 78 0.29 -18.00 -2.98
N GLY A 79 1.50 -18.56 -3.10
CA GLY A 79 1.90 -19.37 -4.26
C GLY A 79 1.04 -20.63 -4.41
N GLU A 80 0.87 -21.38 -3.33
CA GLU A 80 -0.02 -22.55 -3.28
C GLU A 80 -1.47 -22.18 -3.62
N LEU A 81 -1.94 -21.04 -3.10
CA LEU A 81 -3.27 -20.53 -3.41
C LEU A 81 -3.39 -20.17 -4.90
N LEU A 82 -2.41 -19.51 -5.50
CA LEU A 82 -2.41 -19.17 -6.92
C LEU A 82 -2.52 -20.43 -7.79
N GLU A 83 -1.71 -21.45 -7.52
CA GLU A 83 -1.75 -22.74 -8.23
C GLU A 83 -3.13 -23.39 -8.12
N LYS A 84 -3.71 -23.41 -6.91
CA LYS A 84 -5.08 -23.90 -6.67
C LYS A 84 -6.10 -23.13 -7.51
N ARG A 85 -6.06 -21.79 -7.50
CA ARG A 85 -7.02 -20.96 -8.25
C ARG A 85 -6.89 -21.12 -9.77
N GLU A 86 -5.68 -21.27 -10.29
CA GLU A 86 -5.45 -21.54 -11.72
C GLU A 86 -5.99 -22.92 -12.10
N ALA A 87 -5.78 -23.95 -11.28
CA ALA A 87 -6.33 -25.29 -11.51
C ALA A 87 -7.88 -25.30 -11.48
N GLU A 88 -8.49 -24.57 -10.54
CA GLU A 88 -9.95 -24.42 -10.43
C GLU A 88 -10.57 -23.66 -11.61
N ALA A 89 -9.80 -22.81 -12.31
CA ALA A 89 -10.29 -21.99 -13.40
C ALA A 89 -10.35 -22.70 -14.77
N VAL A 90 -9.73 -23.89 -14.90
CA VAL A 90 -9.67 -24.68 -16.14
C VAL A 90 -11.09 -24.93 -16.69
N PRO A 91 -11.34 -24.72 -18.00
CA PRO A 91 -10.36 -24.54 -19.08
C PRO A 91 -9.89 -23.09 -19.33
N LYS A 92 -10.34 -22.12 -18.52
CA LYS A 92 -9.87 -20.74 -18.59
C LYS A 92 -8.67 -20.55 -17.68
N THR A 93 -8.03 -19.38 -17.77
CA THR A 93 -7.08 -18.92 -16.74
C THR A 93 -7.85 -18.31 -15.57
N TYR A 94 -7.23 -18.25 -14.39
CA TYR A 94 -7.82 -17.54 -13.24
C TYR A 94 -8.07 -16.06 -13.56
N TYR A 95 -7.16 -15.44 -14.32
CA TYR A 95 -7.31 -14.08 -14.85
C TYR A 95 -8.60 -13.89 -15.68
N ASP A 96 -8.92 -14.86 -16.55
CA ASP A 96 -10.09 -14.79 -17.41
C ASP A 96 -11.38 -15.17 -16.68
N ALA A 97 -11.30 -16.14 -15.76
CA ALA A 97 -12.44 -16.62 -14.99
C ALA A 97 -12.85 -15.63 -13.89
N TYR A 98 -11.90 -15.06 -13.15
CA TYR A 98 -12.17 -14.17 -12.02
C TYR A 98 -11.05 -13.12 -11.82
N PHE A 99 -11.06 -12.11 -12.69
CA PHE A 99 -10.05 -11.04 -12.69
C PHE A 99 -9.87 -10.32 -11.34
N VAL A 100 -10.96 -10.01 -10.63
CA VAL A 100 -10.87 -9.28 -9.33
C VAL A 100 -10.12 -10.11 -8.29
N GLY A 101 -10.35 -11.42 -8.26
CA GLY A 101 -9.60 -12.32 -7.39
C GLY A 101 -8.15 -12.48 -7.81
N TRP A 102 -7.88 -12.59 -9.11
CA TRP A 102 -6.53 -12.67 -9.67
C TRP A 102 -5.71 -11.42 -9.33
N ASP A 103 -6.29 -10.24 -9.53
CA ASP A 103 -5.67 -8.94 -9.26
C ASP A 103 -5.30 -8.78 -7.78
N ARG A 104 -6.26 -9.06 -6.89
CA ARG A 104 -6.06 -9.03 -5.43
C ARG A 104 -5.01 -10.04 -4.96
N LEU A 105 -4.96 -11.23 -5.55
CA LEU A 105 -3.99 -12.26 -5.17
C LEU A 105 -2.57 -11.86 -5.59
N TRP A 106 -2.39 -11.37 -6.81
CA TRP A 106 -1.10 -10.88 -7.26
C TRP A 106 -0.62 -9.63 -6.53
N LEU A 107 -1.53 -8.75 -6.10
CA LEU A 107 -1.18 -7.63 -5.22
C LEU A 107 -0.64 -8.13 -3.87
N ALA A 108 -1.22 -9.20 -3.31
CA ALA A 108 -0.71 -9.82 -2.09
C ALA A 108 0.67 -10.47 -2.30
N VAL A 109 0.88 -11.16 -3.44
CA VAL A 109 2.18 -11.72 -3.83
C VAL A 109 3.24 -10.63 -3.93
N TYR A 110 2.94 -9.54 -4.65
CA TYR A 110 3.81 -8.36 -4.70
C TYR A 110 4.15 -7.86 -3.29
N THR A 111 3.16 -7.76 -2.41
CA THR A 111 3.37 -7.19 -1.07
C THR A 111 4.37 -8.04 -0.28
N MET A 112 4.31 -9.38 -0.39
CA MET A 112 5.29 -10.25 0.25
C MET A 112 6.68 -10.13 -0.40
N GLN A 113 6.74 -10.05 -1.73
CA GLN A 113 8.00 -9.85 -2.46
C GLN A 113 8.70 -8.55 -2.02
N ASP A 114 7.97 -7.45 -1.88
CA ASP A 114 8.55 -6.17 -1.47
C ASP A 114 9.04 -6.20 0.00
N GLU A 115 8.26 -6.78 0.92
CA GLU A 115 8.66 -6.98 2.32
C GLU A 115 9.92 -7.86 2.45
N LEU A 116 10.17 -8.77 1.49
CA LEU A 116 11.39 -9.60 1.42
C LEU A 116 12.55 -8.94 0.67
N GLY A 117 12.32 -7.79 0.03
CA GLY A 117 13.29 -7.15 -0.85
C GLY A 117 13.56 -7.92 -2.15
N ASP A 118 12.61 -8.75 -2.58
CA ASP A 118 12.71 -9.55 -3.80
C ASP A 118 12.66 -8.65 -5.05
N PRO A 119 13.63 -8.74 -5.98
CA PRO A 119 13.62 -7.97 -7.22
C PRO A 119 12.38 -8.21 -8.10
N ASP A 120 11.68 -9.34 -7.92
CA ASP A 120 10.47 -9.65 -8.69
C ASP A 120 9.27 -8.77 -8.30
N ALA A 121 9.30 -8.07 -7.16
CA ALA A 121 8.25 -7.15 -6.72
C ALA A 121 7.90 -6.11 -7.81
N GLU A 122 8.91 -5.54 -8.46
CA GLU A 122 8.70 -4.57 -9.54
C GLU A 122 8.09 -5.22 -10.77
N ARG A 123 8.55 -6.44 -11.13
CA ARG A 123 8.00 -7.18 -12.27
C ARG A 123 6.52 -7.49 -12.06
N THR A 124 6.15 -7.91 -10.85
CA THR A 124 4.75 -8.19 -10.48
C THR A 124 3.88 -6.94 -10.59
N LEU A 125 4.32 -5.79 -10.08
CA LEU A 125 3.55 -4.55 -10.19
C LEU A 125 3.42 -4.03 -11.62
N ARG A 126 4.47 -4.14 -12.43
CA ARG A 126 4.39 -3.82 -13.87
C ARG A 126 3.38 -4.71 -14.58
N MET A 127 3.39 -6.02 -14.30
CA MET A 127 2.38 -6.94 -14.83
C MET A 127 0.95 -6.54 -14.40
N LEU A 128 0.74 -6.19 -13.13
CA LEU A 128 -0.57 -5.73 -12.63
C LEU A 128 -1.02 -4.45 -13.34
N CYS A 129 -0.10 -3.51 -13.58
CA CYS A 129 -0.39 -2.33 -14.37
C CYS A 129 -0.80 -2.73 -15.80
N ASP A 130 -0.01 -3.52 -16.51
CA ASP A 130 -0.26 -3.85 -17.91
C ASP A 130 -1.55 -4.63 -18.12
N ARG A 131 -1.82 -5.59 -17.23
CA ARG A 131 -2.97 -6.51 -17.32
C ARG A 131 -4.27 -5.98 -16.73
N ARG A 132 -4.30 -4.74 -16.22
CA ARG A 132 -5.54 -4.14 -15.69
C ARG A 132 -6.65 -4.13 -16.75
N LYS A 133 -7.84 -4.66 -16.41
CA LYS A 133 -9.03 -4.62 -17.28
C LYS A 133 -9.66 -3.23 -17.32
N ASP A 134 -9.74 -2.55 -16.18
CA ASP A 134 -10.14 -1.14 -16.11
C ASP A 134 -8.91 -0.24 -16.27
N LYS A 135 -8.76 0.36 -17.45
CA LYS A 135 -7.62 1.27 -17.74
C LYS A 135 -7.71 2.59 -16.99
N THR A 136 -8.89 2.95 -16.47
CA THR A 136 -9.09 4.16 -15.66
C THR A 136 -8.69 3.97 -14.21
N ASN A 137 -8.45 2.73 -13.75
CA ASN A 137 -7.96 2.49 -12.40
C ASN A 137 -6.43 2.58 -12.37
N LEU A 138 -5.90 3.61 -11.71
CA LEU A 138 -4.46 3.86 -11.59
C LEU A 138 -3.90 3.43 -10.23
N SER A 139 -4.63 2.62 -9.45
CA SER A 139 -4.18 2.18 -8.12
C SER A 139 -2.84 1.45 -8.16
N HIS A 140 -2.62 0.58 -9.15
CA HIS A 140 -1.35 -0.14 -9.28
C HIS A 140 -0.21 0.75 -9.75
N GLN A 141 -0.50 1.79 -10.53
CA GLN A 141 0.49 2.80 -10.91
C GLN A 141 0.94 3.60 -9.68
N HIS A 142 0.00 3.98 -8.80
CA HIS A 142 0.34 4.62 -7.52
C HIS A 142 1.31 3.75 -6.69
N THR A 143 1.02 2.46 -6.58
CA THR A 143 1.88 1.51 -5.84
C THR A 143 3.23 1.32 -6.54
N LEU A 144 3.25 1.23 -7.87
CA LEU A 144 4.49 1.12 -8.64
C LEU A 144 5.35 2.37 -8.52
N ALA A 145 4.79 3.57 -8.58
CA ALA A 145 5.55 4.81 -8.38
C ALA A 145 6.20 4.86 -6.99
N ALA A 146 5.48 4.45 -5.93
CA ALA A 146 6.05 4.34 -4.59
C ALA A 146 7.22 3.34 -4.53
N LEU A 147 7.08 2.17 -5.16
CA LEU A 147 8.17 1.20 -5.25
C LEU A 147 9.37 1.78 -6.02
N LEU A 148 9.14 2.39 -7.19
CA LEU A 148 10.17 2.99 -8.03
C LEU A 148 10.95 4.08 -7.30
N LEU A 149 10.25 4.93 -6.54
CA LEU A 149 10.86 5.93 -5.65
C LEU A 149 11.81 5.26 -4.65
N ASN A 150 11.36 4.21 -3.95
CA ASN A 150 12.18 3.48 -2.97
C ASN A 150 13.38 2.76 -3.60
N ARG A 151 13.29 2.40 -4.89
CA ARG A 151 14.38 1.77 -5.66
C ARG A 151 15.26 2.76 -6.42
N GLY A 152 15.11 4.06 -6.19
CA GLY A 152 15.97 5.09 -6.78
C GLY A 152 15.60 5.52 -8.21
N LYS A 153 14.48 5.03 -8.75
CA LYS A 153 14.01 5.38 -10.11
C LYS A 153 13.11 6.62 -10.08
N TYR A 154 13.69 7.72 -9.62
CA TYR A 154 12.94 8.93 -9.26
C TYR A 154 12.20 9.57 -10.45
N ALA A 155 12.82 9.68 -11.62
CA ALA A 155 12.19 10.30 -12.79
C ALA A 155 10.97 9.49 -13.28
N GLU A 156 11.05 8.16 -13.25
CA GLU A 156 9.94 7.29 -13.62
C GLU A 156 8.80 7.36 -12.60
N ALA A 157 9.13 7.39 -11.30
CA ALA A 157 8.16 7.58 -10.23
C ALA A 157 7.42 8.91 -10.35
N GLU A 158 8.14 10.02 -10.60
CA GLU A 158 7.54 11.34 -10.79
C GLU A 158 6.53 11.35 -11.94
N GLU A 159 6.92 10.83 -13.10
CA GLU A 159 6.09 10.89 -14.30
C GLU A 159 4.81 10.05 -14.16
N MET A 160 4.95 8.84 -13.61
CA MET A 160 3.81 7.98 -13.32
C MET A 160 2.84 8.63 -12.32
N GLU A 161 3.37 9.30 -11.30
CA GLU A 161 2.58 9.85 -10.22
C GLU A 161 1.81 11.12 -10.61
N LYS A 162 2.24 11.86 -11.65
CA LYS A 162 1.49 13.03 -12.18
C LYS A 162 0.08 12.64 -12.65
N GLU A 163 -0.04 11.53 -13.37
CA GLU A 163 -1.34 11.00 -13.82
C GLU A 163 -2.18 10.54 -12.63
N VAL A 164 -1.55 9.79 -11.71
CA VAL A 164 -2.18 9.26 -10.49
C VAL A 164 -2.71 10.39 -9.61
N LYS A 165 -1.96 11.48 -9.43
CA LYS A 165 -2.37 12.66 -8.67
C LYS A 165 -3.69 13.22 -9.21
N THR A 166 -3.79 13.41 -10.53
CA THR A 166 -5.00 13.95 -11.17
C THR A 166 -6.19 12.99 -10.97
N TRP A 167 -5.95 11.70 -11.16
CA TRP A 167 -6.97 10.66 -10.95
C TRP A 167 -7.48 10.60 -9.50
N LEU A 168 -6.59 10.73 -8.51
CA LEU A 168 -6.96 10.77 -7.08
C LEU A 168 -7.69 12.07 -6.71
N ASP A 169 -7.26 13.21 -7.25
CA ASP A 169 -7.92 14.50 -7.05
C ASP A 169 -9.39 14.43 -7.51
N ASP A 170 -9.65 13.83 -8.68
CA ASP A 170 -11.01 13.70 -9.24
C ASP A 170 -11.87 12.68 -8.48
N ARG A 171 -11.29 11.54 -8.06
CA ARG A 171 -12.06 10.45 -7.44
C ARG A 171 -12.32 10.65 -5.95
N LEU A 172 -11.33 11.13 -5.21
CA LEU A 172 -11.36 11.17 -3.75
C LEU A 172 -11.30 12.60 -3.19
N GLY A 173 -10.94 13.57 -4.03
CA GLY A 173 -10.66 14.94 -3.62
C GLY A 173 -9.19 15.14 -3.26
N MET A 174 -8.67 16.33 -3.56
CA MET A 174 -7.26 16.68 -3.35
C MET A 174 -6.77 16.63 -1.89
N GLU A 175 -7.69 16.70 -0.94
CA GLU A 175 -7.41 16.62 0.51
C GLU A 175 -7.41 15.19 1.05
N SER A 176 -7.74 14.19 0.21
CA SER A 176 -7.74 12.80 0.64
C SER A 176 -6.31 12.34 1.00
N PRO A 177 -6.14 11.47 2.02
CA PRO A 177 -4.82 10.93 2.37
C PRO A 177 -4.07 10.31 1.18
N GLN A 178 -4.79 9.68 0.26
CA GLN A 178 -4.22 9.11 -0.96
C GLN A 178 -3.71 10.20 -1.90
N ALA A 179 -4.48 11.26 -2.15
CA ALA A 179 -4.04 12.38 -2.99
C ALA A 179 -2.85 13.15 -2.39
N LEU A 180 -2.77 13.23 -1.05
CA LEU A 180 -1.62 13.78 -0.33
C LEU A 180 -0.39 12.85 -0.43
N SER A 181 -0.59 11.54 -0.36
CA SER A 181 0.46 10.53 -0.57
C SER A 181 1.08 10.66 -1.97
N ALA A 182 0.25 10.83 -3.01
CA ALA A 182 0.73 11.04 -4.37
C ALA A 182 1.62 12.27 -4.52
N ARG A 183 1.21 13.39 -3.91
CA ARG A 183 2.03 14.61 -3.87
C ARG A 183 3.34 14.41 -3.13
N ARG A 184 3.36 13.66 -2.02
CA ARG A 184 4.61 13.30 -1.31
C ARG A 184 5.55 12.47 -2.17
N ILE A 185 5.05 11.54 -2.97
CA ILE A 185 5.86 10.76 -3.91
C ILE A 185 6.50 11.69 -4.94
N ILE A 186 5.71 12.58 -5.56
CA ILE A 186 6.21 13.59 -6.51
C ILE A 186 7.27 14.48 -5.85
N THR A 187 7.02 15.02 -4.66
CA THR A 187 7.97 15.87 -3.93
C THR A 187 9.30 15.17 -3.68
N GLN A 188 9.27 13.93 -3.17
CA GLN A 188 10.49 13.16 -2.93
C GLN A 188 11.22 12.84 -4.24
N ALA A 189 10.48 12.48 -5.29
CA ALA A 189 11.04 12.18 -6.60
C ALA A 189 11.72 13.40 -7.24
N LEU A 190 11.11 14.59 -7.16
CA LEU A 190 11.70 15.85 -7.58
C LEU A 190 12.99 16.13 -6.81
N TRP A 191 12.93 16.05 -5.49
CA TRP A 191 14.08 16.34 -4.63
C TRP A 191 15.27 15.42 -4.91
N LYS A 192 15.00 14.10 -5.02
CA LYS A 192 16.04 13.08 -5.22
C LYS A 192 16.60 13.02 -6.64
N GLN A 193 16.01 13.74 -7.61
CA GLN A 193 16.62 13.96 -8.94
C GLN A 193 17.75 14.99 -8.94
N GLY A 194 17.98 15.69 -7.84
CA GLY A 194 19.16 16.53 -7.63
C GLY A 194 18.89 18.03 -7.65
N LEU A 195 19.98 18.81 -7.56
CA LEU A 195 19.93 20.26 -7.32
C LEU A 195 19.09 21.04 -8.34
N SER A 196 19.11 20.62 -9.61
CA SER A 196 18.37 21.28 -10.69
C SER A 196 16.85 21.21 -10.51
N ARG A 197 16.34 20.22 -9.77
CA ARG A 197 14.89 20.02 -9.51
C ARG A 197 14.46 20.50 -8.12
N ARG A 198 15.36 21.04 -7.30
CA ARG A 198 15.02 21.44 -5.90
C ARG A 198 14.00 22.57 -5.83
N SER A 199 14.05 23.53 -6.75
CA SER A 199 13.05 24.61 -6.79
C SER A 199 11.64 24.06 -6.97
N GLU A 200 11.45 23.11 -7.90
CA GLU A 200 10.16 22.45 -8.11
C GLU A 200 9.74 21.63 -6.89
N ALA A 201 10.70 20.98 -6.20
CA ALA A 201 10.41 20.24 -4.98
C ALA A 201 9.93 21.17 -3.85
N ASP A 202 10.57 22.33 -3.65
CA ASP A 202 10.16 23.32 -2.65
C ASP A 202 8.78 23.94 -2.97
N GLU A 203 8.47 24.16 -4.25
CA GLU A 203 7.13 24.56 -4.70
C GLU A 203 6.09 23.48 -4.39
N ALA A 204 6.40 22.21 -4.67
CA ALA A 204 5.53 21.07 -4.35
C ALA A 204 5.31 20.91 -2.83
N ILE A 205 6.35 21.13 -2.01
CA ILE A 205 6.23 21.15 -0.53
C ILE A 205 5.27 22.25 -0.10
N SER A 206 5.39 23.44 -0.68
CA SER A 206 4.54 24.60 -0.36
C SER A 206 3.08 24.36 -0.75
N GLU A 207 2.84 23.79 -1.94
CA GLU A 207 1.50 23.37 -2.37
C GLU A 207 0.91 22.34 -1.40
N LEU A 208 1.67 21.29 -1.08
CA LEU A 208 1.23 20.21 -0.20
C LEU A 208 0.86 20.73 1.19
N MET A 209 1.70 21.58 1.80
CA MET A 209 1.42 22.18 3.10
C MET A 209 0.18 23.09 3.06
N ARG A 210 -0.01 23.85 1.98
CA ARG A 210 -1.21 24.70 1.81
C ARG A 210 -2.49 23.86 1.75
N ILE A 211 -2.47 22.71 1.06
CA ILE A 211 -3.62 21.79 1.03
C ILE A 211 -3.88 21.26 2.44
N ILE A 212 -2.85 20.81 3.15
CA ILE A 212 -2.98 20.30 4.52
C ILE A 212 -3.54 21.37 5.48
N ASP A 213 -3.10 22.62 5.37
CA ASP A 213 -3.63 23.74 6.16
C ASP A 213 -5.11 24.01 5.87
N GLY A 214 -5.54 23.80 4.62
CA GLY A 214 -6.92 23.97 4.16
C GLY A 214 -7.91 22.89 4.62
N MET A 215 -7.44 21.73 5.10
CA MET A 215 -8.31 20.60 5.48
C MET A 215 -9.26 20.89 6.67
N THR A 216 -9.03 21.99 7.40
CA THR A 216 -9.77 22.34 8.63
C THR A 216 -11.28 22.43 8.36
N GLY A 217 -12.08 21.65 9.09
CA GLY A 217 -13.54 21.63 8.92
C GLY A 217 -14.04 20.90 7.67
N GLY A 218 -13.14 20.35 6.85
CA GLY A 218 -13.47 19.54 5.68
C GLY A 218 -13.68 18.05 6.00
N ARG A 219 -14.00 17.27 4.96
CA ARG A 219 -14.26 15.82 5.05
C ARG A 219 -13.08 15.03 5.65
N PHE A 220 -11.86 15.49 5.39
CA PHE A 220 -10.63 14.80 5.80
C PHE A 220 -9.94 15.47 7.00
N ALA A 221 -10.59 16.43 7.67
CA ALA A 221 -10.01 17.17 8.81
C ALA A 221 -9.41 16.27 9.90
N VAL A 222 -9.98 15.09 10.11
CA VAL A 222 -9.49 14.09 11.08
C VAL A 222 -8.06 13.61 10.81
N TYR A 223 -7.58 13.70 9.57
CA TYR A 223 -6.23 13.31 9.17
C TYR A 223 -5.24 14.47 9.15
N GLN A 224 -5.70 15.71 9.29
CA GLN A 224 -4.88 16.91 9.05
C GLN A 224 -3.56 16.92 9.84
N GLU A 225 -3.62 16.64 11.15
CA GLU A 225 -2.43 16.68 11.99
C GLU A 225 -1.45 15.56 11.67
N GLU A 226 -1.95 14.37 11.32
CA GLU A 226 -1.12 13.24 10.90
C GLU A 226 -0.42 13.54 9.58
N GLU A 227 -1.16 14.05 8.59
CA GLU A 227 -0.63 14.43 7.27
C GLU A 227 0.40 15.56 7.38
N ARG A 228 0.17 16.53 8.27
CA ARG A 228 1.13 17.60 8.60
C ARG A 228 2.42 17.03 9.17
N LYS A 229 2.30 16.13 10.15
CA LYS A 229 3.45 15.51 10.81
C LYS A 229 4.28 14.69 9.81
N MET A 230 3.64 13.83 9.02
CA MET A 230 4.31 13.02 7.99
C MET A 230 5.04 13.91 6.97
N THR A 231 4.39 14.98 6.49
CA THR A 231 4.98 15.88 5.51
C THR A 231 6.19 16.62 6.09
N LYS A 232 6.12 17.11 7.33
CA LYS A 232 7.27 17.75 7.99
C LYS A 232 8.44 16.78 8.19
N GLN A 233 8.16 15.53 8.57
CA GLN A 233 9.19 14.49 8.71
C GLN A 233 9.87 14.19 7.37
N MET A 234 9.08 14.01 6.30
CA MET A 234 9.61 13.83 4.95
C MET A 234 10.54 14.99 4.54
N VAL A 235 10.11 16.24 4.71
CA VAL A 235 10.93 17.42 4.37
C VAL A 235 12.22 17.48 5.18
N HIS A 236 12.15 17.14 6.47
CA HIS A 236 13.32 17.09 7.33
C HIS A 236 14.34 16.06 6.83
N THR A 237 13.90 14.81 6.57
CA THR A 237 14.76 13.75 6.03
C THR A 237 15.41 14.14 4.70
N LEU A 238 14.64 14.69 3.76
CA LEU A 238 15.17 15.12 2.45
C LEU A 238 16.30 16.17 2.58
N ARG A 239 16.15 17.10 3.54
CA ARG A 239 17.13 18.15 3.80
C ARG A 239 18.38 17.64 4.53
N GLU A 240 18.22 16.67 5.43
CA GLU A 240 19.35 16.02 6.10
C GLU A 240 20.19 15.21 5.12
N GLU A 241 19.56 14.37 4.28
CA GLU A 241 20.24 13.59 3.23
C GLU A 241 21.01 14.47 2.23
N SER A 242 20.59 15.73 2.08
CA SER A 242 21.17 16.72 1.17
C SER A 242 22.33 17.52 1.75
N SER A 243 22.60 17.35 3.05
CA SER A 243 23.64 18.06 3.80
C SER A 243 24.92 17.23 3.98
N VAL A 244 24.92 15.99 3.47
CA VAL A 244 26.03 15.02 3.45
C VAL A 244 26.61 14.96 2.04
#